data_AF-A0A397T650-F1
#
_entry.id   AF-A0A397T650-F1
#
_cell.length_a   1.000
_cell.length_b   1.000
_cell.length_c   1.000
_cell.angle_alpha   90.00
_cell.angle_beta   90.00
_cell.angle_gamma   90.00
#
_symmetry.space_group_name_H-M   'P 1'
#
loop_
_entity.id
_entity.type
_entity.pdbx_description
1 polymer ?
#
loop_
_entity_poly.entity_id
_entity_poly.type
_entity_poly.pdbx_seq_one_letter_code
_entity_poly.pdbx_strand_id
1 'polypeptide(L)'
;MPRKVKGDADMTEKKIMRCPKCGKNSLGRIEGDKTFQKIENILKSKKGVYEKKIALFNVLKSLELGEVELSEKQRIDYLLQGKFYNELAKQNLKEYKKLAIDALEK
;
A
#
# COMPACT_ATOMS: atom_id res chain seq x y z
N MET A 1 49.24 -20.48 -16.32
CA MET A 1 47.81 -20.53 -15.94
C MET A 1 47.65 -19.95 -14.53
N PRO A 2 46.82 -18.92 -14.37
CA PRO A 2 45.84 -18.86 -13.29
C PRO A 2 44.41 -18.59 -13.81
N ARG A 3 43.42 -18.96 -13.00
CA ARG A 3 42.00 -19.11 -13.34
C ARG A 3 41.17 -17.83 -13.21
N LYS A 4 40.17 -17.71 -14.10
CA LYS A 4 38.86 -17.02 -14.06
C LYS A 4 38.55 -16.12 -12.85
N VAL A 5 38.01 -14.92 -13.13
CA VAL A 5 36.67 -14.50 -12.65
C VAL A 5 36.01 -13.67 -13.75
N LYS A 6 34.96 -14.19 -14.40
CA LYS A 6 34.00 -13.37 -15.16
C LYS A 6 33.08 -12.74 -14.11
N GLY A 7 33.15 -11.42 -13.95
CA GLY A 7 32.16 -10.66 -13.21
C GLY A 7 30.98 -10.42 -14.15
N ASP A 8 29.89 -11.14 -13.92
CA ASP A 8 28.60 -10.84 -14.54
C ASP A 8 28.09 -9.53 -13.92
N ALA A 9 28.30 -8.41 -14.63
CA ALA A 9 27.65 -7.15 -14.34
C ALA A 9 26.21 -7.22 -14.86
N ASP A 10 25.28 -7.59 -13.98
CA ASP A 10 23.85 -7.52 -14.26
C ASP A 10 23.42 -6.04 -14.26
N MET A 11 23.39 -5.46 -15.46
CA MET A 11 23.14 -4.05 -15.70
C MET A 11 21.62 -3.80 -15.69
N THR A 12 21.05 -3.52 -14.52
CA THR A 12 19.63 -3.17 -14.38
C THR A 12 19.40 -1.72 -14.81
N GLU A 13 18.89 -1.52 -16.04
CA GLU A 13 18.54 -0.20 -16.57
C GLU A 13 17.38 0.44 -15.77
N LYS A 14 17.72 1.42 -14.92
CA LYS A 14 16.76 2.26 -14.22
C LYS A 14 16.11 3.23 -15.20
N LYS A 15 14.83 3.04 -15.54
CA LYS A 15 14.09 3.96 -16.43
C LYS A 15 13.61 5.19 -15.65
N ILE A 16 14.39 6.26 -15.69
CA ILE A 16 14.03 7.53 -15.04
C ILE A 16 12.76 8.10 -15.70
N MET A 17 11.69 8.27 -14.93
CA MET A 17 10.49 8.99 -15.35
C MET A 17 10.55 10.42 -14.82
N ARG A 18 10.22 11.42 -15.65
CA ARG A 18 10.15 12.81 -15.18
C ARG A 18 8.72 13.18 -14.83
N CYS A 19 8.51 13.73 -13.65
CA CYS A 19 7.22 14.30 -13.28
C CYS A 19 6.93 15.52 -14.19
N PRO A 20 5.84 15.53 -14.96
CA PRO A 20 5.54 16.64 -15.88
C PRO A 20 5.17 17.95 -15.16
N LYS A 21 4.82 17.91 -13.87
CA LYS A 21 4.46 19.10 -13.09
C LYS A 21 5.66 19.80 -12.43
N CYS A 22 6.65 19.05 -11.95
CA CYS A 22 7.76 19.63 -11.19
C CYS A 22 9.15 19.35 -11.80
N GLY A 23 9.23 18.64 -12.92
CA GLY A 23 10.46 18.35 -13.65
C GLY A 23 11.44 17.41 -12.94
N LYS A 24 11.17 17.08 -11.67
CA LYS A 24 12.01 16.18 -10.89
C LYS A 24 11.92 14.76 -11.46
N ASN A 25 13.09 14.13 -11.55
CA ASN A 25 13.23 12.72 -11.87
C ASN A 25 12.61 11.91 -10.74
N SER A 26 11.57 11.13 -11.03
CA SER A 26 11.17 9.99 -10.22
C SER A 26 11.79 8.73 -10.83
N LEU A 27 12.29 7.82 -9.98
CA LEU A 27 12.71 6.51 -10.46
C LEU A 27 11.45 5.78 -10.96
N GLY A 28 11.31 5.71 -12.29
CA GLY A 28 10.22 5.02 -12.96
C GLY A 28 10.50 3.53 -13.01
N ARG A 29 9.46 2.75 -12.70
CA ARG A 29 9.46 1.29 -12.53
C ARG A 29 10.37 0.78 -11.41
N ILE A 30 9.74 0.51 -10.27
CA ILE A 30 10.24 -0.51 -9.34
C ILE A 30 9.73 -1.87 -9.85
N GLU A 31 10.31 -2.37 -10.96
CA GLU A 31 10.23 -3.80 -11.25
C GLU A 31 11.02 -4.50 -10.14
N GLY A 32 10.32 -4.92 -9.09
CA GLY A 32 10.91 -5.59 -7.92
C GLY A 32 10.46 -5.08 -6.55
N ASP A 33 9.60 -4.05 -6.45
CA ASP A 33 9.09 -3.67 -5.13
C ASP A 33 8.12 -4.73 -4.65
N LYS A 34 8.57 -5.55 -3.69
CA LYS A 34 7.74 -6.55 -3.02
C LYS A 34 6.46 -5.90 -2.46
N THR A 35 6.48 -4.62 -2.13
CA THR A 35 5.32 -3.84 -1.71
C THR A 35 4.30 -3.70 -2.83
N PHE A 36 4.75 -3.29 -4.03
CA PHE A 36 3.85 -3.08 -5.17
C PHE A 36 3.21 -4.39 -5.60
N GLN A 37 3.98 -5.48 -5.64
CA GLN A 37 3.45 -6.83 -5.89
C GLN A 37 2.43 -7.25 -4.83
N LYS A 38 2.67 -6.99 -3.54
CA LYS A 38 1.70 -7.26 -2.47
C LYS A 38 0.40 -6.48 -2.68
N ILE A 39 0.49 -5.20 -3.01
CA ILE A 39 -0.68 -4.34 -3.29
C ILE A 39 -1.46 -4.91 -4.48
N GLU A 40 -0.78 -5.21 -5.59
CA GLU A 40 -1.39 -5.75 -6.79
C GLU A 40 -2.09 -7.09 -6.54
N ASN A 41 -1.44 -7.98 -5.78
CA ASN A 41 -2.01 -9.26 -5.38
C ASN A 41 -3.28 -9.09 -4.53
N ILE A 42 -3.30 -8.12 -3.60
CA ILE A 42 -4.49 -7.83 -2.80
C ILE A 42 -5.62 -7.32 -3.70
N LEU A 43 -5.33 -6.40 -4.63
CA LEU A 43 -6.34 -5.84 -5.54
C LEU A 43 -6.93 -6.90 -6.46
N LYS A 44 -6.10 -7.82 -6.99
CA LYS A 44 -6.52 -8.93 -7.86
C LYS A 44 -7.16 -10.10 -7.12
N SER A 45 -7.06 -10.17 -5.80
CA SER A 45 -7.63 -11.28 -5.02
C SER A 45 -9.16 -11.33 -5.09
N LYS A 46 -9.74 -12.50 -4.78
CA LYS A 46 -11.20 -12.69 -4.68
C LYS A 46 -11.81 -12.15 -3.36
N LYS A 47 -11.01 -11.48 -2.54
CA LYS A 47 -11.44 -10.92 -1.25
C LYS A 47 -12.56 -9.89 -1.44
N GLY A 48 -13.43 -9.78 -0.44
CA GLY A 48 -14.43 -8.73 -0.36
C GLY A 48 -13.80 -7.34 -0.27
N VAL A 49 -14.59 -6.29 -0.57
CA VAL A 49 -14.10 -4.90 -0.55
C VAL A 49 -13.50 -4.52 0.80
N TYR A 50 -14.14 -4.89 1.90
CA TYR A 50 -13.66 -4.62 3.27
C TYR A 50 -12.35 -5.34 3.57
N GLU A 51 -12.26 -6.62 3.22
CA GLU A 51 -11.06 -7.43 3.42
C GLU A 51 -9.87 -6.88 2.62
N LYS A 52 -10.11 -6.40 1.39
CA LYS A 52 -9.10 -5.72 0.59
C LYS A 52 -8.63 -4.42 1.25
N LYS A 53 -9.56 -3.60 1.75
CA LYS A 53 -9.23 -2.35 2.47
C LYS A 53 -8.34 -2.61 3.69
N ILE A 54 -8.69 -3.61 4.51
CA ILE A 54 -7.90 -3.99 5.69
C ILE A 54 -6.51 -4.48 5.27
N ALA A 55 -6.44 -5.36 4.26
CA ALA A 55 -5.17 -5.89 3.79
C ALA A 55 -4.25 -4.78 3.23
N LEU A 56 -4.79 -3.83 2.47
CA LEU A 56 -4.04 -2.68 1.96
C LEU A 56 -3.54 -1.78 3.09
N PHE A 57 -4.38 -1.53 4.09
CA PHE A 57 -3.99 -0.76 5.28
C PHE A 57 -2.82 -1.41 6.03
N ASN A 58 -2.84 -2.73 6.19
CA ASN A 58 -1.75 -3.46 6.84
C ASN A 58 -0.44 -3.39 6.04
N VAL A 59 -0.51 -3.38 4.70
CA VAL A 59 0.68 -3.16 3.86
C VAL A 59 1.26 -1.78 4.14
N LEU A 60 0.44 -0.74 4.17
CA LEU A 60 0.89 0.63 4.46
C LEU A 60 1.54 0.75 5.85
N LYS A 61 0.94 0.13 6.87
CA LYS A 61 1.49 0.12 8.24
C LYS A 61 2.84 -0.60 8.32
N SER A 62 3.09 -1.57 7.46
CA SER A 62 4.36 -2.32 7.42
C SER A 62 5.50 -1.60 6.70
N LEU A 63 5.25 -0.43 6.11
CA LEU A 63 6.28 0.32 5.40
C LEU A 63 7.24 0.98 6.38
N GLU A 64 8.54 0.82 6.13
CA GLU A 64 9.56 1.60 6.81
C GLU A 64 9.55 3.02 6.26
N LEU A 65 9.06 3.95 7.07
CA LEU A 65 9.02 5.37 6.76
C LEU A 65 10.39 6.00 7.08
N GLY A 66 11.45 5.61 6.37
CA GLY A 66 12.78 6.23 6.48
C GLY A 66 13.26 6.53 7.91
N GLU A 67 14.07 7.59 8.06
CA GLU A 67 14.42 8.15 9.37
C GLU A 67 13.27 9.02 9.87
N VAL A 68 12.40 8.41 10.69
CA VAL A 68 11.34 9.10 11.43
C VAL A 68 11.53 8.75 12.90
N GLU A 69 11.44 9.75 13.78
CA GLU A 69 11.54 9.50 15.21
C GLU A 69 10.44 8.52 15.66
N LEU A 70 10.74 7.68 16.66
CA LEU A 70 9.79 6.68 17.16
C LEU A 70 8.46 7.32 17.61
N SER A 71 8.53 8.50 18.23
CA SER A 71 7.40 9.31 18.67
C SER A 71 6.52 9.75 17.50
N GLU A 72 7.14 10.21 16.41
CA GLU A 72 6.46 10.66 15.20
C GLU A 72 5.84 9.49 14.44
N LYS A 73 6.54 8.35 14.34
CA LYS A 73 6.01 7.13 13.73
C LYS A 73 4.78 6.62 14.46
N GLN A 74 4.83 6.57 15.80
CA GLN A 74 3.68 6.18 16.62
C GLN A 74 2.49 7.11 16.38
N ARG A 75 2.72 8.42 16.33
CA ARG A 75 1.67 9.41 16.05
C ARG A 75 1.04 9.19 14.67
N ILE A 76 1.87 8.96 13.64
CA ILE A 76 1.41 8.66 12.28
C ILE A 76 0.55 7.38 12.28
N ASP A 77 1.02 6.32 12.93
CA ASP A 77 0.30 5.05 13.03
C ASP A 77 -1.07 5.22 13.70
N TYR A 78 -1.13 5.95 14.83
CA TYR A 78 -2.39 6.24 15.52
C TYR A 78 -3.37 7.03 14.64
N LEU A 79 -2.88 8.07 13.95
CA LEU A 79 -3.73 8.88 13.07
C LEU A 79 -4.25 8.06 11.89
N LEU A 80 -3.40 7.24 11.28
CA LEU A 80 -3.76 6.36 10.17
C LEU A 80 -4.80 5.32 10.61
N GLN A 81 -4.57 4.65 11.74
CA GLN A 81 -5.50 3.67 12.30
C GLN A 81 -6.85 4.30 12.66
N GLY A 82 -6.83 5.44 13.36
CA GLY A 82 -8.05 6.15 13.75
C GLY A 82 -8.89 6.55 12.55
N LYS A 83 -8.27 7.09 11.51
CA LYS A 83 -8.95 7.43 10.25
C LYS A 83 -9.54 6.20 9.57
N PHE A 84 -8.76 5.12 9.47
CA PHE A 84 -9.19 3.89 8.82
C PHE A 84 -10.40 3.25 9.51
N TYR A 85 -10.34 3.08 10.84
CA TYR A 85 -11.43 2.48 11.59
C TYR A 85 -12.69 3.35 11.62
N ASN A 86 -12.54 4.67 11.64
CA ASN A 86 -13.68 5.59 11.55
C ASN A 86 -14.43 5.41 10.22
N GLU A 87 -13.70 5.34 9.11
CA GLU A 87 -14.32 5.12 7.79
C GLU A 87 -15.00 3.74 7.70
N LEU A 88 -14.40 2.68 8.25
CA LEU A 88 -15.05 1.38 8.36
C LEU A 88 -16.34 1.45 9.18
N ALA A 89 -16.31 2.09 10.35
CA ALA A 89 -17.48 2.24 11.21
C ALA A 89 -18.62 2.99 10.51
N LYS A 90 -18.31 4.08 9.79
CA LYS A 90 -19.30 4.83 9.00
C LYS A 90 -19.94 3.97 7.91
N GLN A 91 -19.14 3.17 7.20
CA GLN A 91 -19.67 2.30 6.15
C GLN A 91 -20.54 1.18 6.72
N ASN A 92 -20.08 0.51 7.78
CA ASN A 92 -20.85 -0.53 8.46
C ASN A 92 -22.17 0.00 9.01
N LEU A 93 -22.16 1.21 9.59
CA LEU A 93 -23.39 1.83 10.10
C LEU A 93 -24.38 2.15 8.97
N LYS A 94 -23.89 2.59 7.80
CA LYS A 94 -24.74 2.82 6.63
C LYS A 94 -25.37 1.52 6.12
N GLU A 95 -24.59 0.44 6.04
CA GLU A 95 -25.09 -0.88 5.62
C GLU A 95 -26.11 -1.42 6.63
N TYR A 96 -25.83 -1.35 7.93
CA TYR A 96 -26.77 -1.73 8.97
C TYR A 96 -28.10 -0.98 8.86
N LYS A 97 -28.05 0.36 8.70
CA LYS A 97 -29.26 1.17 8.53
C LYS A 97 -30.07 0.75 7.32
N LYS A 98 -29.41 0.41 6.21
CA LYS A 98 -30.07 -0.09 5.00
C LYS A 98 -30.79 -1.42 5.27
N LEU A 99 -30.10 -2.39 5.86
CA LEU A 99 -30.68 -3.69 6.20
C LEU A 99 -31.86 -3.57 7.18
N ALA A 100 -31.77 -2.66 8.14
CA ALA A 100 -32.84 -2.40 9.09
C ALA A 100 -34.09 -1.84 8.42
N ILE A 101 -33.94 -0.92 7.45
CA ILE A 101 -35.06 -0.39 6.66
C ILE A 101 -35.67 -1.50 5.80
N ASP A 102 -34.84 -2.25 5.06
CA ASP A 102 -35.29 -3.35 4.20
C ASP A 102 -36.05 -4.45 4.98
N ALA A 103 -35.75 -4.61 6.28
CA ALA A 103 -36.43 -5.56 7.17
C ALA A 103 -37.76 -5.03 7.74
N LEU A 104 -37.95 -3.72 7.82
CA LEU A 104 -39.18 -3.08 8.29
C LEU A 104 -40.19 -2.85 7.16
N GLU A 105 -39.72 -2.80 5.91
CA GLU A 105 -40.55 -2.63 4.71
C GLU A 105 -41.08 -3.97 4.13
N LYS A 106 -40.75 -5.10 4.76
CA LYS A 106 -41.26 -6.44 4.44
C LYS A 106 -42.29 -6.90 5.46
#